data_AF-A0A378IBV5-F1
#
_entry.id   AF-A0A378IBV5-F1
#
_cell.length_a   1.000
_cell.length_b   1.000
_cell.length_c   1.000
_cell.angle_alpha   90.00
_cell.angle_beta   90.00
_cell.angle_gamma   90.00
#
_symmetry.space_group_name_H-M   'P 1'
#
loop_
_entity.id
_entity.type
_entity.pdbx_description
1 polymer ?
#
loop_
_entity_poly.entity_id
_entity_poly.type
_entity_poly.pdbx_seq_one_letter_code
_entity_poly.pdbx_strand_id
1 'polypeptide(L)'
;MSAVMQDVTQINDALIQQVIGTVKGYLNAVSNKDNNLNLYQLIVEEVEAPLFRTVMELTRYNQSKAARVLGVSRGTLRTKLKRYFDDEFIGTRG
;
A
#
# COMPACT_ATOMS: atom_id res chain seq x y z
N MET A 1 18.59 -22.07 3.88
CA MET A 1 17.50 -21.07 3.96
C MET A 1 16.19 -21.84 4.03
N SER A 2 15.24 -21.47 4.90
CA SER A 2 13.99 -22.24 5.05
C SER A 2 13.03 -22.01 3.86
N ALA A 3 12.12 -22.96 3.60
CA ALA A 3 11.12 -22.84 2.53
C ALA A 3 10.30 -21.53 2.61
N VAL A 4 9.99 -21.08 3.83
CA VAL A 4 9.29 -19.81 4.09
C VAL A 4 10.08 -18.60 3.56
N MET A 5 11.41 -18.61 3.71
CA MET A 5 12.25 -17.52 3.18
C MET A 5 12.29 -17.55 1.65
N GLN A 6 12.17 -18.73 1.02
CA GLN A 6 12.13 -18.84 -0.44
C GLN A 6 10.80 -18.33 -1.00
N ASP A 7 9.67 -18.63 -0.34
CA ASP A 7 8.35 -18.13 -0.75
C ASP A 7 8.26 -16.60 -0.67
N VAL A 8 8.79 -16.00 0.40
CA VAL A 8 8.81 -14.53 0.55
C VAL A 8 9.66 -13.87 -0.54
N THR A 9 10.82 -14.44 -0.87
CA THR A 9 11.67 -13.93 -1.95
C THR A 9 10.95 -14.01 -3.30
N GLN A 10 10.28 -15.13 -3.60
CA GLN A 10 9.54 -15.30 -4.85
C GLN A 10 8.37 -14.29 -4.97
N ILE A 11 7.67 -14.00 -3.88
CA ILE A 11 6.60 -12.99 -3.84
C ILE A 11 7.17 -11.60 -4.08
N ASN A 12 8.32 -11.28 -3.47
CA ASN A 12 9.00 -10.00 -3.67
C ASN A 12 9.37 -9.79 -5.13
N ASP A 13 9.94 -10.81 -5.78
CA ASP A 13 10.34 -10.74 -7.18
C ASP A 13 9.12 -10.52 -8.10
N ALA A 14 8.00 -11.19 -7.84
CA ALA A 14 6.76 -11.00 -8.59
C ALA A 14 6.22 -9.57 -8.47
N LEU A 15 6.20 -9.01 -7.24
CA LEU A 15 5.76 -7.63 -7.01
C LEU A 15 6.68 -6.62 -7.73
N ILE A 16 7.99 -6.82 -7.67
CA ILE A 16 8.97 -5.95 -8.35
C ILE A 16 8.69 -5.93 -9.86
N GLN A 17 8.52 -7.09 -10.49
CA GLN A 17 8.24 -7.16 -11.93
C GLN A 17 6.92 -6.48 -12.29
N GLN A 18 5.89 -6.66 -11.47
CA GLN A 18 4.59 -6.02 -11.69
C GLN A 18 4.67 -4.49 -11.61
N VAL A 19 5.39 -3.95 -10.62
CA VAL A 19 5.60 -2.51 -10.47
C VAL A 19 6.38 -1.95 -11.65
N ILE A 20 7.46 -2.62 -12.09
CA ILE A 20 8.26 -2.21 -13.25
C ILE A 20 7.39 -2.15 -14.51
N GLY A 21 6.60 -3.19 -14.78
CA GLY A 21 5.73 -3.25 -15.96
C GLY A 21 4.68 -2.14 -15.93
N THR A 22 4.04 -1.92 -14.79
CA THR A 22 3.01 -0.90 -14.59
C THR A 22 3.57 0.51 -14.79
N VAL A 23 4.71 0.83 -14.18
CA VAL A 23 5.37 2.14 -14.31
C VAL A 23 5.78 2.41 -15.76
N LYS A 24 6.37 1.42 -16.45
CA LYS A 24 6.69 1.54 -17.88
C LYS A 24 5.45 1.79 -18.73
N GLY A 25 4.35 1.10 -18.42
CA GLY A 25 3.05 1.30 -19.07
C GLY A 25 2.57 2.75 -18.94
N TYR A 26 2.57 3.30 -17.72
CA TYR A 26 2.19 4.70 -17.49
C TYR A 26 3.08 5.69 -18.26
N LEU A 27 4.39 5.50 -18.23
CA LEU A 27 5.34 6.37 -18.94
C LEU A 27 5.17 6.31 -20.45
N ASN A 28 4.79 5.16 -21.01
CA ASN A 28 4.55 5.00 -22.44
C ASN A 28 3.18 5.58 -22.88
N ALA A 29 2.16 5.48 -22.02
CA ALA A 29 0.81 5.96 -22.31
C ALA A 29 0.72 7.49 -22.31
N VAL A 30 1.53 8.14 -21.48
CA VAL A 30 1.62 9.60 -21.44
C VAL A 30 2.61 10.01 -22.53
N SER A 31 2.10 10.44 -23.69
CA SER A 31 2.94 11.08 -24.71
C SER A 31 3.69 12.26 -24.07
N ASN A 32 4.96 12.49 -24.47
CA ASN A 32 5.95 13.46 -23.95
C ASN A 32 5.51 14.95 -23.79
N LYS A 33 4.21 15.27 -23.83
CA LYS A 33 3.65 16.62 -23.76
C LYS A 33 3.33 17.09 -22.34
N ASP A 34 3.10 16.19 -21.38
CA ASP A 34 2.81 16.54 -19.99
C ASP A 34 3.87 15.99 -19.03
N ASN A 35 4.79 16.85 -18.62
CA ASN A 35 5.91 16.49 -17.74
C ASN A 35 5.51 16.37 -16.25
N ASN A 36 4.24 16.61 -15.90
CA ASN A 36 3.78 16.63 -14.51
C ASN A 36 2.75 15.53 -14.21
N LEU A 37 3.22 14.28 -14.20
CA LEU A 37 2.37 13.12 -13.93
C LEU A 37 2.14 12.82 -12.45
N ASN A 38 2.89 13.45 -11.54
CA ASN A 38 2.90 13.13 -10.12
C ASN A 38 2.94 11.60 -9.86
N LEU A 39 3.74 10.89 -10.66
CA LEU A 39 3.73 9.42 -10.73
C LEU A 39 4.09 8.78 -9.39
N TYR A 40 4.96 9.42 -8.60
CA TYR A 40 5.27 8.98 -7.25
C TYR A 40 4.01 8.89 -6.38
N GLN A 41 3.20 9.96 -6.34
CA GLN A 41 1.99 9.96 -5.55
C GLN A 41 0.99 8.93 -6.06
N LEU A 42 0.79 8.85 -7.39
CA LEU A 42 -0.10 7.86 -7.99
C LEU A 42 0.25 6.43 -7.56
N ILE A 43 1.52 6.03 -7.72
CA ILE A 43 1.95 4.67 -7.39
C ILE A 43 1.89 4.40 -5.88
N VAL A 44 2.30 5.37 -5.05
CA VAL A 44 2.24 5.22 -3.59
C VAL A 44 0.81 5.04 -3.12
N GLU A 45 -0.15 5.80 -3.65
CA GLU A 45 -1.55 5.69 -3.27
C GLU A 45 -2.16 4.35 -3.70
N GLU A 46 -1.86 3.88 -4.92
CA GLU A 46 -2.29 2.57 -5.44
C GLU A 46 -1.73 1.38 -4.64
N VAL A 47 -0.57 1.53 -3.99
CA VAL A 47 0.04 0.47 -3.18
C VAL A 47 -0.38 0.56 -1.70
N GLU A 48 -0.34 1.74 -1.11
CA GLU A 48 -0.59 1.91 0.33
C GLU A 48 -2.04 1.61 0.72
N ALA A 49 -3.02 2.04 -0.08
CA ALA A 49 -4.42 1.80 0.22
C ALA A 49 -4.75 0.30 0.33
N PRO A 50 -4.52 -0.55 -0.70
CA PRO A 50 -4.83 -1.97 -0.60
C PRO A 50 -4.00 -2.68 0.48
N LEU A 51 -2.74 -2.25 0.72
CA LEU A 51 -1.93 -2.77 1.82
C LEU A 51 -2.62 -2.54 3.18
N PHE A 52 -3.05 -1.32 3.45
CA PHE A 52 -3.70 -0.99 4.71
C PHE A 52 -5.05 -1.69 4.88
N ARG A 53 -5.88 -1.75 3.82
CA ARG A 53 -7.15 -2.47 3.84
C ARG A 53 -6.94 -3.95 4.17
N THR A 54 -6.04 -4.62 3.46
CA THR A 54 -5.75 -6.05 3.64
C THR A 54 -5.30 -6.34 5.08
N VAL A 55 -4.43 -5.50 5.65
CA VAL A 55 -3.98 -5.70 7.04
C VAL A 55 -5.07 -5.36 8.06
N MET A 56 -5.92 -4.37 7.80
CA MET A 56 -7.07 -4.10 8.66
C MET A 56 -8.04 -5.29 8.68
N GLU A 57 -8.35 -5.88 7.53
CA GLU A 57 -9.19 -7.09 7.43
C GLU A 57 -8.55 -8.28 8.16
N LEU A 58 -7.26 -8.54 7.90
CA LEU A 58 -6.48 -9.60 8.56
C LEU A 58 -6.53 -9.48 10.09
N THR A 59 -6.48 -8.26 10.60
CA THR A 59 -6.47 -7.99 12.05
C THR A 59 -7.87 -7.77 12.64
N ARG A 60 -8.93 -8.06 11.88
CA ARG A 60 -10.34 -7.85 12.27
C ARG A 60 -10.58 -6.42 12.76
N TYR A 61 -10.08 -5.46 11.99
CA TYR A 61 -10.20 -4.02 12.21
C TYR A 61 -9.55 -3.51 13.51
N ASN A 62 -8.64 -4.29 14.11
CA ASN A 62 -7.88 -3.85 15.28
C ASN A 62 -6.65 -3.03 14.87
N GLN A 63 -6.79 -1.70 14.90
CA GLN A 63 -5.72 -0.76 14.51
C GLN A 63 -4.40 -0.99 15.26
N SER A 64 -4.42 -1.37 16.54
CA SER A 64 -3.20 -1.59 17.32
C SER A 64 -2.46 -2.87 16.89
N LYS A 65 -3.19 -3.89 16.43
CA LYS A 65 -2.59 -5.09 15.83
C LYS A 65 -2.10 -4.79 14.42
N ALA A 66 -2.90 -4.11 13.61
CA ALA A 66 -2.52 -3.70 12.25
C ALA A 66 -1.24 -2.88 12.23
N ALA A 67 -1.13 -1.87 13.11
CA ALA A 67 0.06 -1.04 13.22
C ALA A 67 1.33 -1.86 13.53
N ARG A 68 1.18 -2.90 14.37
CA ARG A 68 2.26 -3.83 14.70
C ARG A 68 2.67 -4.70 13.51
N VAL A 69 1.69 -5.21 12.75
CA VAL A 69 1.93 -6.02 11.53
C VAL A 69 2.61 -5.17 10.45
N LEU A 70 2.15 -3.93 10.27
CA LEU A 70 2.70 -2.98 9.29
C LEU A 70 4.04 -2.36 9.71
N GLY A 71 4.44 -2.51 10.99
CA GLY A 71 5.66 -1.90 11.51
C GLY A 71 5.61 -0.36 11.61
N VAL A 72 4.42 0.23 11.74
CA VAL A 72 4.23 1.69 11.86
C VAL A 72 3.63 2.05 13.21
N SER A 73 3.76 3.32 13.63
CA SER A 73 3.06 3.80 14.82
C SER A 73 1.54 3.78 14.60
N ARG A 74 0.76 3.59 15.67
CA ARG A 74 -0.71 3.70 15.60
C ARG A 74 -1.16 5.09 15.10
N GLY A 75 -0.44 6.14 15.47
CA GLY A 75 -0.72 7.51 15.01
C GLY A 75 -0.58 7.62 13.49
N THR A 76 0.53 7.10 12.95
CA THR A 76 0.78 7.03 11.50
C THR A 76 -0.30 6.23 10.78
N LEU A 77 -0.63 5.03 11.28
CA LEU A 77 -1.67 4.20 10.69
C LEU A 77 -3.01 4.94 10.65
N ARG A 78 -3.41 5.59 11.75
CA ARG A 78 -4.67 6.33 11.81
C ARG A 78 -4.72 7.48 10.79
N THR A 79 -3.64 8.25 10.65
CA THR A 79 -3.56 9.32 9.64
C THR A 79 -3.68 8.77 8.22
N LYS A 80 -3.00 7.65 7.93
CA LYS A 80 -3.07 6.99 6.63
C LYS A 80 -4.47 6.43 6.35
N LEU A 81 -5.10 5.77 7.32
CA LEU A 81 -6.47 5.27 7.20
C LEU A 81 -7.46 6.40 6.93
N LYS A 82 -7.31 7.56 7.60
CA LYS A 82 -8.18 8.73 7.35
C LYS A 82 -8.03 9.24 5.92
N ARG A 83 -6.79 9.28 5.41
CA ARG A 83 -6.49 9.75 4.05
C ARG A 83 -7.13 8.88 2.97
N TYR A 84 -7.11 7.55 3.16
CA TYR A 84 -7.52 6.60 2.13
C TYR A 84 -8.98 6.13 2.23
N PHE A 85 -9.56 6.18 3.43
CA PHE A 85 -10.85 5.52 3.71
C PHE A 85 -11.78 6.36 4.60
N ASP A 86 -11.48 7.65 4.77
CA ASP A 86 -12.23 8.55 5.63
C ASP A 86 -12.47 7.95 7.03
N ASP A 87 -13.72 7.76 7.43
CA ASP A 87 -14.11 7.27 8.75
C ASP A 87 -14.35 5.76 8.83
N GLU A 88 -14.22 5.01 7.72
CA GLU A 88 -14.50 3.55 7.65
C GLU A 88 -13.79 2.78 8.77
N PHE A 89 -12.53 3.13 9.03
CA PHE A 89 -11.68 2.41 9.98
C PHE A 89 -11.43 3.14 11.29
N ILE A 90 -11.84 4.40 11.42
CA ILE A 90 -11.41 5.26 12.53
C ILE A 90 -12.35 5.19 13.73
N GLY A 91 -13.57 4.69 13.53
CA GLY A 91 -14.61 4.65 14.55
C GLY A 91 -14.97 6.07 14.94
N THR A 92 -16.15 6.54 14.56
CA THR A 92 -16.69 7.77 15.11
C THR A 92 -16.86 7.54 16.61
N ARG A 93 -16.00 8.18 17.42
CA ARG A 93 -16.32 8.39 18.82
C ARG A 93 -17.53 9.32 18.82
N GLY A 94 -18.73 8.73 18.92
CA GLY A 94 -19.89 9.42 19.47
C GLY A 94 -19.68 9.69 20.95
#